data_AF-A0A9Q0ZMS5-F1
#
_entry.id   AF-A0A9Q0ZMS5-F1
#
_cell.length_a   1.000
_cell.length_b   1.000
_cell.length_c   1.000
_cell.angle_alpha   90.00
_cell.angle_beta   90.00
_cell.angle_gamma   90.00
#
_symmetry.space_group_name_H-M   'P 1'
#
loop_
_entity.id
_entity.type
_entity.pdbx_description
1 polymer ?
#
loop_
_entity_poly.entity_id
_entity_poly.type
_entity_poly.pdbx_seq_one_letter_code
_entity_poly.pdbx_strand_id
1 'polypeptide(L)'
;MEKVDILSTLAEVALEREDIETSLNDYQKSLSILERLVEPDSRHLAELNFRICLCLEIGSKPQEAIPYCQKAISVCKALLQRLINEVKSSGESTTTPAISELDEGDEVKSSGESATTPAITELDEGVQQLSNMHADKEAEIETLTGLSGELEKKLEDLQQLVLNPKVHSLRNPGNGGSQGKRRREECSSNCHELFSDGYCY
;
A
#
# COMPACT_ATOMS: atom_id res chain seq x y z
N MET A 1 -11.10 9.04 -10.50
CA MET A 1 -10.92 8.74 -9.08
C MET A 1 -12.11 9.22 -8.26
N GLU A 2 -12.51 10.49 -8.35
CA GLU A 2 -13.63 11.12 -7.59
C GLU A 2 -14.87 10.23 -7.35
N LYS A 3 -15.39 9.53 -8.37
CA LYS A 3 -16.56 8.66 -8.21
C LYS A 3 -16.30 7.46 -7.25
N VAL A 4 -15.10 6.90 -7.27
CA VAL A 4 -14.64 5.85 -6.34
C VAL A 4 -14.66 6.43 -4.92
N ASP A 5 -14.09 7.62 -4.74
CA ASP A 5 -13.98 8.27 -3.43
C ASP A 5 -15.38 8.56 -2.85
N ILE A 6 -16.28 9.14 -3.64
CA ILE A 6 -17.66 9.41 -3.23
C ILE A 6 -18.37 8.11 -2.79
N LEU A 7 -18.27 7.04 -3.57
CA LEU A 7 -18.92 5.76 -3.24
C LEU A 7 -18.30 5.12 -1.99
N SER A 8 -16.98 5.19 -1.82
CA SER A 8 -16.29 4.71 -0.63
C SER A 8 -16.72 5.50 0.62
N THR A 9 -16.82 6.83 0.54
CA THR A 9 -17.31 7.66 1.64
C THR A 9 -18.79 7.37 1.97
N LEU A 10 -19.64 7.18 0.96
CA LEU A 10 -21.04 6.78 1.19
C LEU A 10 -21.13 5.42 1.90
N ALA A 11 -20.28 4.47 1.50
CA ALA A 11 -20.20 3.17 2.15
C ALA A 11 -19.76 3.28 3.61
N GLU A 12 -18.74 4.09 3.91
CA GLU A 12 -18.34 4.38 5.30
C GLU A 12 -19.48 4.97 6.12
N VAL A 13 -20.21 5.96 5.58
CA VAL A 13 -21.37 6.57 6.25
C VAL A 13 -22.47 5.53 6.51
N ALA A 14 -22.73 4.61 5.57
CA ALA A 14 -23.68 3.53 5.75
C ALA A 14 -23.21 2.51 6.81
N LEU A 15 -21.91 2.17 6.81
CA LEU A 15 -21.29 1.29 7.80
C LEU A 15 -21.39 1.88 9.21
N GLU A 16 -21.14 3.18 9.34
CA GLU A 16 -21.32 3.93 10.58
C GLU A 16 -22.77 3.93 11.06
N ARG A 17 -23.74 3.76 10.16
CA ARG A 17 -25.17 3.60 10.49
C ARG A 17 -25.57 2.14 10.75
N GLU A 18 -24.62 1.21 10.70
CA GLU A 18 -24.83 -0.25 10.76
C GLU A 18 -25.71 -0.77 9.61
N ASP A 19 -25.85 0.01 8.53
CA ASP A 19 -26.52 -0.42 7.31
C ASP A 19 -25.50 -1.16 6.43
N ILE A 20 -25.27 -2.43 6.80
CA ILE A 20 -24.26 -3.29 6.15
C ILE A 20 -24.60 -3.54 4.69
N GLU A 21 -25.88 -3.66 4.34
CA GLU A 21 -26.31 -3.92 2.97
C GLU A 21 -26.01 -2.75 2.06
N THR A 22 -26.40 -1.53 2.46
CA THR A 22 -26.09 -0.31 1.71
C THR A 22 -24.58 -0.09 1.62
N SER A 23 -23.86 -0.24 2.74
CA SER A 23 -22.40 -0.12 2.79
C SER A 23 -21.72 -1.06 1.80
N LEU A 24 -22.08 -2.34 1.81
CA LEU A 24 -21.46 -3.35 0.95
C LEU A 24 -21.74 -3.06 -0.52
N ASN A 25 -22.97 -2.69 -0.86
CA ASN A 25 -23.37 -2.35 -2.22
C ASN A 25 -22.57 -1.15 -2.76
N ASP A 26 -22.38 -0.12 -1.95
CA ASP A 26 -21.63 1.07 -2.37
C ASP A 26 -20.13 0.78 -2.51
N TYR A 27 -19.53 0.00 -1.61
CA TYR A 27 -18.15 -0.47 -1.81
C TYR A 27 -17.99 -1.35 -3.05
N GLN A 28 -18.94 -2.24 -3.36
CA GLN A 28 -18.88 -3.08 -4.56
C GLN A 28 -18.98 -2.26 -5.84
N LYS A 29 -19.82 -1.21 -5.87
CA LYS A 29 -19.84 -0.26 -6.99
C LYS A 29 -18.52 0.49 -7.11
N SER A 30 -17.95 0.92 -5.98
CA SER A 30 -16.63 1.57 -5.94
C SER A 30 -15.56 0.65 -6.52
N LEU A 31 -15.55 -0.62 -6.12
CA LEU A 31 -14.60 -1.63 -6.58
C LEU A 31 -14.69 -1.87 -8.09
N SER A 32 -15.91 -2.05 -8.61
CA SER A 32 -16.13 -2.26 -10.05
C SER A 32 -15.63 -1.10 -10.91
N ILE A 33 -15.70 0.13 -10.39
CA ILE A 33 -15.15 1.30 -11.07
C ILE A 33 -13.63 1.30 -10.95
N LEU A 34 -13.10 1.08 -9.75
CA LEU A 34 -11.67 1.13 -9.47
C LEU A 34 -10.89 0.09 -10.30
N GLU A 35 -11.38 -1.14 -10.42
CA GLU A 35 -10.77 -2.21 -11.22
C GLU A 35 -10.59 -1.85 -12.71
N ARG A 36 -11.35 -0.89 -13.21
CA ARG A 36 -11.25 -0.40 -14.59
C ARG A 36 -10.33 0.79 -14.76
N LEU A 37 -9.89 1.41 -13.67
CA LEU A 37 -9.13 2.65 -13.65
C LEU A 37 -7.66 2.45 -13.27
N VAL A 38 -7.35 1.42 -12.49
CA VAL A 38 -6.01 1.23 -11.93
C VAL A 38 -5.43 -0.13 -12.31
N GLU A 39 -4.10 -0.22 -12.22
CA GLU A 39 -3.35 -1.46 -12.40
C GLU A 39 -3.71 -2.50 -11.32
N PRO A 40 -3.62 -3.81 -11.64
CA PRO A 40 -4.09 -4.88 -10.75
C PRO A 40 -3.32 -5.01 -9.43
N ASP A 41 -2.15 -4.41 -9.32
CA ASP A 41 -1.28 -4.33 -8.14
C ASP A 41 -1.35 -2.97 -7.43
N SER A 42 -2.36 -2.14 -7.76
CA SER A 42 -2.55 -0.83 -7.13
C SER A 42 -2.89 -0.95 -5.64
N ARG A 43 -2.24 -0.13 -4.81
CA ARG A 43 -2.53 0.01 -3.37
C ARG A 43 -4.01 0.27 -3.08
N HIS A 44 -4.68 1.06 -3.92
CA HIS A 44 -6.11 1.38 -3.77
C HIS A 44 -7.00 0.13 -3.89
N LEU A 45 -6.62 -0.85 -4.73
CA LEU A 45 -7.36 -2.12 -4.83
C LEU A 45 -7.20 -2.94 -3.54
N ALA A 46 -6.01 -2.98 -2.96
CA ALA A 46 -5.78 -3.65 -1.68
C ALA A 46 -6.62 -3.02 -0.56
N GLU A 47 -6.58 -1.69 -0.46
CA GLU A 47 -7.35 -0.92 0.53
C GLU A 47 -8.85 -1.20 0.41
N LEU A 48 -9.40 -1.07 -0.80
CA LEU A 48 -10.84 -1.23 -1.00
C LEU A 48 -11.32 -2.66 -0.76
N ASN A 49 -10.54 -3.66 -1.17
CA ASN A 49 -10.84 -5.05 -0.83
C ASN A 49 -10.81 -5.28 0.69
N PHE A 50 -9.87 -4.67 1.40
CA PHE A 50 -9.82 -4.80 2.85
C PHE A 50 -10.99 -4.11 3.55
N ARG A 51 -11.42 -2.93 3.09
CA ARG A 51 -12.62 -2.24 3.60
C ARG A 51 -13.89 -3.10 3.43
N ILE A 52 -14.04 -3.78 2.29
CA ILE A 52 -15.14 -4.74 2.06
C ILE A 52 -15.05 -5.92 3.03
N CYS A 53 -13.86 -6.47 3.24
CA CYS A 53 -13.63 -7.54 4.21
C CYS A 53 -14.10 -7.14 5.62
N LEU A 54 -13.74 -5.95 6.08
CA LEU A 54 -14.18 -5.42 7.38
C LEU A 54 -15.70 -5.23 7.45
N CYS A 55 -16.31 -4.68 6.40
CA CYS A 55 -17.76 -4.52 6.31
C CYS A 55 -18.49 -5.88 6.49
N LEU A 56 -18.00 -6.93 5.83
CA LEU A 56 -18.57 -8.28 5.91
C LEU A 56 -18.35 -8.91 7.30
N GLU A 57 -17.21 -8.67 7.92
CA GLU A 57 -16.95 -9.12 9.29
C GLU A 57 -17.91 -8.47 10.30
N ILE A 58 -18.11 -7.14 10.21
CA ILE A 58 -19.11 -6.42 11.02
C ILE A 58 -20.51 -7.00 10.77
N GLY A 59 -20.82 -7.30 9.51
CA GLY A 59 -22.03 -7.99 9.08
C GLY A 59 -22.16 -9.45 9.56
N SER A 60 -21.21 -9.96 10.35
CA SER A 60 -21.16 -11.35 10.81
C SER A 60 -21.15 -12.38 9.67
N LYS A 61 -20.50 -12.03 8.55
CA LYS A 61 -20.33 -12.87 7.35
C LYS A 61 -18.84 -13.17 7.07
N PRO A 62 -18.11 -13.81 8.01
CA PRO A 62 -16.68 -14.05 7.85
C PRO A 62 -16.35 -14.94 6.65
N GLN A 63 -17.26 -15.84 6.25
CA GLN A 63 -17.10 -16.67 5.06
C GLN A 63 -17.04 -15.85 3.77
N GLU A 64 -17.87 -14.80 3.67
CA GLU A 64 -17.87 -13.89 2.52
C GLU A 64 -16.67 -12.93 2.57
N ALA A 65 -16.14 -12.62 3.77
CA ALA A 65 -15.02 -11.71 3.96
C ALA A 65 -13.66 -12.28 3.49
N ILE A 66 -13.44 -13.58 3.70
CA ILE A 66 -12.19 -14.30 3.37
C ILE A 66 -11.68 -14.00 1.94
N PRO A 67 -12.47 -14.14 0.86
CA PRO A 67 -11.98 -13.90 -0.49
C PRO A 67 -11.48 -12.47 -0.71
N TYR A 68 -12.09 -11.47 -0.08
CA TYR A 68 -11.64 -10.08 -0.16
C TYR A 68 -10.32 -9.86 0.60
N CYS A 69 -10.17 -10.48 1.78
CA CYS A 69 -8.91 -10.45 2.52
C CYS A 69 -7.77 -11.10 1.72
N GLN A 70 -8.03 -12.27 1.12
CA GLN A 70 -7.08 -12.96 0.24
C GLN A 70 -6.70 -12.11 -0.97
N LYS A 71 -7.67 -11.41 -1.57
CA LYS A 71 -7.42 -10.50 -2.69
C LYS A 71 -6.52 -9.34 -2.28
N ALA A 72 -6.79 -8.70 -1.13
CA ALA A 72 -5.94 -7.63 -0.60
C ALA A 72 -4.49 -8.09 -0.37
N ILE A 73 -4.29 -9.28 0.22
CA ILE A 73 -2.96 -9.89 0.40
C ILE A 73 -2.27 -10.11 -0.95
N SER A 74 -3.00 -10.66 -1.93
CA SER A 74 -2.44 -10.92 -3.26
C SER A 74 -1.98 -9.63 -3.96
N VAL A 75 -2.73 -8.55 -3.81
CA VAL A 75 -2.38 -7.23 -4.38
C VAL A 75 -1.14 -6.68 -3.68
N CYS A 76 -1.09 -6.70 -2.35
CA CYS A 76 0.09 -6.24 -1.59
C CYS A 76 1.36 -7.02 -1.94
N LYS A 77 1.26 -8.35 -2.09
CA LYS A 77 2.38 -9.19 -2.51
C LYS A 77 2.84 -8.88 -3.93
N ALA A 78 1.91 -8.65 -4.87
CA ALA A 78 2.25 -8.28 -6.24
C ALA A 78 2.98 -6.92 -6.28
N LEU A 79 2.46 -5.94 -5.55
CA LEU A 79 3.05 -4.62 -5.42
C LEU A 79 4.46 -4.67 -4.82
N LEU A 80 4.64 -5.44 -3.75
CA LEU A 80 5.93 -5.66 -3.10
C LEU A 80 6.95 -6.28 -4.07
N GLN A 81 6.55 -7.30 -4.84
CA GLN A 81 7.44 -7.91 -5.84
C GLN A 81 7.83 -6.91 -6.93
N ARG A 82 6.89 -6.08 -7.40
CA ARG A 82 7.19 -5.04 -8.40
C ARG A 82 8.21 -4.04 -7.86
N LEU A 83 7.98 -3.48 -6.68
CA LEU A 83 8.89 -2.50 -6.07
C LEU A 83 10.28 -3.07 -5.82
N ILE A 84 10.38 -4.29 -5.28
CA ILE A 84 11.67 -4.98 -5.06
C ILE A 84 12.44 -5.14 -6.38
N ASN A 85 11.74 -5.49 -7.47
CA ASN A 85 12.37 -5.65 -8.78
C ASN A 85 12.86 -4.32 -9.36
N GLU A 86 12.09 -3.24 -9.18
CA GLU A 86 12.49 -1.89 -9.61
C GLU A 86 13.75 -1.41 -8.89
N VAL A 87 13.79 -1.54 -7.56
CA VAL A 87 14.95 -1.21 -6.71
C VAL A 87 16.19 -1.98 -7.16
N LYS A 88 16.07 -3.30 -7.37
CA LYS A 88 17.18 -4.14 -7.86
C LYS A 88 17.65 -3.76 -9.26
N SER A 89 16.72 -3.54 -10.18
CA SER A 89 17.04 -3.19 -11.58
C SER A 89 17.73 -1.83 -11.73
N SER A 90 17.44 -0.90 -10.81
CA SER A 90 18.08 0.42 -10.78
C SER A 90 19.54 0.37 -10.29
N GLY A 91 19.93 -0.69 -9.57
CA GLY A 91 21.30 -0.86 -9.05
C GLY A 91 22.28 -1.54 -10.00
N GLU A 92 21.82 -2.21 -11.05
CA GLU A 92 22.68 -3.03 -11.93
C GLU A 92 23.17 -2.28 -13.19
N SER A 93 22.70 -1.04 -13.42
CA SER A 93 23.15 -0.20 -14.54
C SER A 93 24.44 0.58 -14.25
N THR A 94 25.46 -0.08 -13.69
CA THR A 94 26.86 0.40 -13.74
C THR A 94 27.82 -0.79 -13.67
N THR A 95 27.66 -1.79 -14.54
CA THR A 95 28.78 -2.71 -14.84
C THR A 95 28.83 -3.02 -16.32
N THR A 96 29.82 -2.44 -17.00
CA THR A 96 30.60 -3.06 -18.09
C THR A 96 31.90 -2.25 -18.24
N PRO A 97 32.99 -2.88 -18.69
CA PRO A 97 34.22 -2.98 -17.92
C PRO A 97 35.36 -2.10 -18.46
N ALA A 98 36.38 -1.93 -17.63
CA ALA A 98 37.69 -1.35 -17.95
C ALA A 98 38.41 -2.06 -19.12
N ILE A 99 39.51 -1.40 -19.55
CA ILE A 99 40.58 -1.73 -20.53
C ILE A 99 40.48 -0.78 -21.74
N SER A 100 41.40 0.18 -21.98
CA SER A 100 42.86 0.06 -21.95
C SER A 100 43.59 1.33 -21.50
N GLU A 101 44.73 1.10 -20.84
CA GLU A 101 45.78 2.05 -20.49
C GLU A 101 46.69 2.42 -21.68
N LEU A 102 47.52 3.45 -21.42
CA LEU A 102 48.84 3.82 -21.99
C LEU A 102 48.86 4.77 -23.21
N ASP A 103 49.34 6.01 -23.00
CA ASP A 103 50.67 6.44 -23.50
C ASP A 103 51.19 7.72 -22.80
N GLU A 104 52.51 7.80 -22.68
CA GLU A 104 53.35 8.70 -21.88
C GLU A 104 53.60 10.10 -22.48
N GLY A 105 54.01 11.05 -21.62
CA GLY A 105 54.98 12.11 -21.94
C GLY A 105 54.42 13.51 -22.24
N ASP A 106 54.61 14.48 -21.33
CA ASP A 106 55.72 15.44 -21.39
C ASP A 106 55.57 16.55 -20.31
N GLU A 107 56.65 16.87 -19.61
CA GLU A 107 56.76 17.95 -18.63
C GLU A 107 56.89 19.32 -19.31
N VAL A 108 56.07 20.33 -18.96
CA VAL A 108 56.51 21.73 -18.90
C VAL A 108 55.79 22.50 -17.79
N LYS A 109 56.55 23.03 -16.84
CA LYS A 109 56.14 24.02 -15.83
C LYS A 109 55.86 25.39 -16.47
N SER A 110 54.76 26.04 -16.08
CA SER A 110 54.71 27.50 -15.93
C SER A 110 53.59 27.93 -14.98
N SER A 111 53.96 28.81 -14.07
CA SER A 111 53.20 29.46 -12.99
C SER A 111 52.18 30.50 -13.47
N GLY A 112 51.04 30.63 -12.78
CA GLY A 112 50.18 31.82 -12.83
C GLY A 112 48.72 31.54 -12.45
N GLU A 113 48.23 32.23 -11.42
CA GLU A 113 46.99 31.97 -10.68
C GLU A 113 45.65 32.25 -11.41
N SER A 114 44.67 31.39 -11.09
CA SER A 114 43.26 31.68 -10.73
C SER A 114 42.36 32.50 -11.68
N ALA A 115 41.43 31.81 -12.36
CA ALA A 115 39.99 32.09 -12.30
C ALA A 115 39.19 31.09 -13.17
N THR A 116 38.68 30.07 -12.48
CA THR A 116 37.36 29.42 -12.61
C THR A 116 36.75 29.23 -14.01
N THR A 117 36.85 27.98 -14.49
CA THR A 117 35.92 27.35 -15.42
C THR A 117 34.56 27.11 -14.73
N PRO A 118 33.39 27.38 -15.36
CA PRO A 118 32.15 26.77 -14.92
C PRO A 118 32.03 25.41 -15.62
N ALA A 119 32.48 24.37 -14.92
CA ALA A 119 32.12 23.00 -15.21
C ALA A 119 30.65 22.77 -14.82
N ILE A 120 29.82 22.40 -15.81
CA ILE A 120 28.81 21.34 -15.75
C ILE A 120 28.19 21.13 -14.35
N THR A 121 27.17 21.90 -14.01
CA THR A 121 26.36 21.75 -12.77
C THR A 121 25.10 20.91 -12.95
N GLU A 122 24.89 20.24 -14.09
CA GLU A 122 23.63 19.53 -14.39
C GLU A 122 23.61 18.02 -14.05
N LEU A 123 24.69 17.46 -13.49
CA LEU A 123 24.80 16.02 -13.19
C LEU A 123 24.54 15.66 -11.71
N ASP A 124 24.51 16.63 -10.80
CA ASP A 124 24.40 16.40 -9.35
C ASP A 124 22.94 16.28 -8.88
N GLU A 125 22.02 17.05 -9.48
CA GLU A 125 20.60 17.04 -9.12
C GLU A 125 19.91 15.69 -9.45
N GLY A 126 20.30 15.05 -10.56
CA GLY A 126 19.72 13.76 -10.97
C GLY A 126 20.12 12.59 -10.06
N VAL A 127 21.33 12.60 -9.50
CA VAL A 127 21.81 11.55 -8.59
C VAL A 127 21.11 11.66 -7.24
N GLN A 128 20.94 12.88 -6.72
CA GLN A 128 20.19 13.13 -5.48
C GLN A 128 18.70 12.79 -5.62
N GLN A 129 18.12 12.99 -6.80
CA GLN A 129 16.71 12.66 -7.07
C GLN A 129 16.47 11.14 -7.14
N LEU A 130 17.39 10.39 -7.74
CA LEU A 130 17.35 8.93 -7.79
C LEU A 130 17.55 8.30 -6.40
N SER A 131 18.46 8.84 -5.58
CA SER A 131 18.67 8.35 -4.22
C SER A 131 17.44 8.55 -3.33
N ASN A 132 16.76 9.69 -3.48
CA ASN A 132 15.53 9.98 -2.73
C ASN A 132 14.40 9.03 -3.16
N MET A 133 14.20 8.84 -4.47
CA MET A 133 13.21 7.90 -4.99
C MET A 133 13.47 6.44 -4.55
N HIS A 134 14.74 6.05 -4.44
CA HIS A 134 15.10 4.71 -3.94
C HIS A 134 14.73 4.55 -2.47
N ALA A 135 15.05 5.55 -1.64
CA ALA A 135 14.68 5.57 -0.23
C ALA A 135 13.15 5.54 -0.03
N ASP A 136 12.39 6.27 -0.85
CA ASP A 136 10.93 6.27 -0.81
C ASP A 136 10.35 4.88 -1.15
N LYS A 137 10.90 4.21 -2.17
CA LYS A 137 10.50 2.85 -2.54
C LYS A 137 10.87 1.82 -1.48
N GLU A 138 12.04 1.96 -0.84
CA GLU A 138 12.45 1.08 0.26
C GLU A 138 11.55 1.25 1.49
N ALA A 139 11.17 2.49 1.83
CA ALA A 139 10.20 2.75 2.88
C ALA A 139 8.83 2.16 2.52
N GLU A 140 8.35 2.32 1.28
CA GLU A 140 7.09 1.72 0.84
C GLU A 140 7.12 0.19 0.94
N ILE A 141 8.23 -0.46 0.54
CA ILE A 141 8.45 -1.90 0.69
C ILE A 141 8.30 -2.35 2.16
N GLU A 142 8.88 -1.60 3.10
CA GLU A 142 8.74 -1.88 4.53
C GLU A 142 7.28 -1.79 4.99
N THR A 143 6.58 -0.71 4.62
CA THR A 143 5.15 -0.53 4.98
C THR A 143 4.28 -1.65 4.42
N LEU A 144 4.46 -2.03 3.15
CA LEU A 144 3.68 -3.09 2.50
C LEU A 144 3.98 -4.47 3.07
N THR A 145 5.22 -4.70 3.52
CA THR A 145 5.61 -5.93 4.21
C THR A 145 4.88 -6.04 5.55
N GLY A 146 4.85 -4.96 6.33
CA GLY A 146 4.08 -4.89 7.58
C GLY A 146 2.59 -5.13 7.35
N LEU A 147 2.00 -4.38 6.42
CA LEU A 147 0.58 -4.49 6.05
C LEU A 147 0.22 -5.92 5.60
N SER A 148 1.06 -6.56 4.79
CA SER A 148 0.83 -7.93 4.33
C SER A 148 0.76 -8.92 5.51
N GLY A 149 1.63 -8.77 6.51
CA GLY A 149 1.63 -9.61 7.71
C GLY A 149 0.38 -9.41 8.57
N GLU A 150 -0.10 -8.17 8.70
CA GLU A 150 -1.34 -7.87 9.41
C GLU A 150 -2.57 -8.45 8.69
N LEU A 151 -2.61 -8.34 7.37
CA LEU A 151 -3.66 -8.95 6.55
C LEU A 151 -3.66 -10.48 6.67
N GLU A 152 -2.49 -11.12 6.70
CA GLU A 152 -2.37 -12.57 6.90
C GLU A 152 -2.90 -13.00 8.27
N LYS A 153 -2.54 -12.29 9.34
CA LYS A 153 -3.12 -12.53 10.67
C LYS A 153 -4.64 -12.35 10.67
N LYS A 154 -5.14 -11.32 10.00
CA LYS A 154 -6.59 -11.09 9.88
C LYS A 154 -7.29 -12.22 9.14
N LEU A 155 -6.66 -12.77 8.08
CA LEU A 155 -7.17 -13.92 7.35
C LEU A 155 -7.27 -15.16 8.26
N GLU A 156 -6.25 -15.41 9.09
CA GLU A 156 -6.26 -16.50 10.06
C GLU A 156 -7.41 -16.33 11.07
N ASP A 157 -7.59 -15.13 11.62
CA ASP A 157 -8.69 -14.83 12.55
C ASP A 157 -10.05 -15.10 11.91
N LEU A 158 -10.26 -14.67 10.66
CA LEU A 158 -11.50 -14.93 9.91
C LEU A 158 -11.72 -16.43 9.70
N GLN A 159 -10.68 -17.19 9.35
CA GLN A 159 -10.76 -18.64 9.19
C GLN A 159 -11.13 -19.32 10.52
N GLN A 160 -10.57 -18.87 11.64
CA GLN A 160 -10.94 -19.40 12.97
C GLN A 160 -12.39 -19.09 13.32
N LEU A 161 -12.91 -17.91 12.97
CA LEU A 161 -14.32 -17.56 13.15
C LEU A 161 -15.24 -18.49 12.36
N VAL A 162 -14.85 -18.85 11.13
CA VAL A 162 -15.60 -19.79 10.29
C VAL A 162 -15.59 -21.21 10.85
N LEU A 163 -14.44 -21.68 11.38
CA LEU A 163 -14.28 -23.03 11.92
C LEU A 163 -14.95 -23.20 13.29
N ASN A 164 -14.99 -22.15 14.11
CA ASN A 164 -15.51 -22.17 15.48
C ASN A 164 -16.70 -21.21 15.72
N PRO A 165 -17.82 -21.35 14.98
CA PRO A 165 -18.93 -20.40 15.09
C PRO A 165 -19.61 -20.42 16.47
N LYS A 166 -19.50 -21.54 17.22
CA LYS A 166 -20.18 -21.73 18.51
C LYS A 166 -19.54 -21.01 19.70
N VAL A 167 -18.24 -20.70 19.64
CA VAL A 167 -17.52 -20.07 20.78
C VAL A 167 -17.86 -18.58 20.90
N HIS A 168 -18.32 -17.95 19.81
CA HIS A 168 -18.70 -16.53 19.80
C HIS A 168 -20.21 -16.28 19.92
N SER A 169 -21.05 -17.31 19.75
CA SER A 169 -22.50 -17.18 19.93
C SER A 169 -22.93 -16.87 21.38
N LEU A 170 -22.04 -17.08 22.37
CA LEU A 170 -22.22 -16.65 23.76
C LEU A 170 -21.83 -15.18 24.03
N ARG A 171 -21.28 -14.49 23.02
CA ARG A 171 -21.00 -13.05 23.08
C ARG A 171 -22.07 -12.25 22.35
N ASN A 172 -23.32 -12.64 22.50
CA ASN A 172 -24.44 -11.79 22.15
C ASN A 172 -25.49 -11.85 23.26
N PRO A 173 -25.58 -10.82 24.10
CA PRO A 173 -26.86 -10.39 24.63
C PRO A 173 -27.19 -9.03 24.01
N GLY A 174 -28.40 -8.90 23.48
CA GLY A 174 -28.91 -7.66 22.95
C GLY A 174 -28.70 -6.50 23.93
N ASN A 175 -27.83 -5.56 23.55
CA ASN A 175 -27.81 -4.23 24.13
C ASN A 175 -27.28 -3.25 23.08
N GLY A 176 -28.21 -2.76 22.25
CA GLY A 176 -27.94 -1.82 21.17
C GLY A 176 -27.43 -0.49 21.71
N GLY A 177 -26.32 -0.01 21.16
CA GLY A 177 -25.87 1.38 21.33
C GLY A 177 -24.36 1.55 21.49
N SER A 178 -23.71 0.77 22.37
CA SER A 178 -22.34 1.11 22.83
C SER A 178 -21.23 0.16 22.33
N GLN A 179 -21.56 -1.09 22.00
CA GLN A 179 -20.59 -2.05 21.42
C GLN A 179 -20.41 -1.85 19.92
N GLY A 180 -21.48 -1.48 19.21
CA GLY A 180 -21.40 -1.12 17.79
C GLY A 180 -20.50 0.09 17.55
N LYS A 181 -20.53 1.11 18.42
CA LYS A 181 -19.66 2.30 18.30
C LYS A 181 -18.17 1.98 18.47
N ARG A 182 -17.81 1.13 19.45
CA ARG A 182 -16.41 0.72 19.65
C ARG A 182 -15.86 -0.09 18.47
N ARG A 183 -16.64 -1.03 17.93
CA ARG A 183 -16.23 -1.79 16.73
C ARG A 183 -16.12 -0.93 15.48
N ARG A 184 -16.95 0.12 15.36
CA ARG A 184 -16.92 1.12 14.27
C ARG A 184 -15.66 1.98 14.31
N GLU A 185 -15.37 2.60 15.45
CA GLU A 185 -14.15 3.39 15.66
C GLU A 185 -12.89 2.54 15.46
N GLU A 186 -12.89 1.31 15.97
CA GLU A 186 -11.77 0.37 15.80
C GLU A 186 -11.59 -0.04 14.32
N CYS A 187 -12.66 -0.31 13.55
CA CYS A 187 -12.55 -0.61 12.12
C CYS A 187 -12.09 0.58 11.28
N SER A 188 -12.70 1.75 11.47
CA SER A 188 -12.32 2.97 10.76
C SER A 188 -10.89 3.37 11.09
N SER A 189 -10.49 3.24 12.36
CA SER A 189 -9.11 3.55 12.78
C SER A 189 -8.14 2.52 12.22
N ASN A 190 -8.42 1.22 12.29
CA ASN A 190 -7.49 0.21 11.76
C ASN A 190 -7.33 0.35 10.24
N CYS A 191 -8.39 0.62 9.48
CA CYS A 191 -8.29 0.84 8.04
C CYS A 191 -7.52 2.12 7.71
N HIS A 192 -7.82 3.21 8.42
CA HIS A 192 -7.13 4.47 8.23
C HIS A 192 -5.65 4.34 8.64
N GLU A 193 -5.32 3.71 9.77
CA GLU A 193 -3.95 3.49 10.23
C GLU A 193 -3.18 2.55 9.27
N LEU A 194 -3.82 1.50 8.76
CA LEU A 194 -3.19 0.55 7.84
C LEU A 194 -2.90 1.12 6.44
N PHE A 195 -3.70 2.09 5.98
CA PHE A 195 -3.62 2.58 4.59
C PHE A 195 -3.33 4.08 4.45
N SER A 196 -3.42 4.88 5.52
CA SER A 196 -3.29 6.35 5.45
C SER A 196 -1.88 6.88 5.62
N ASP A 197 -0.90 6.05 6.00
CA ASP A 197 0.52 6.45 6.02
C ASP A 197 1.09 6.72 4.60
N GLY A 198 0.28 6.60 3.54
CA GLY A 198 0.68 6.82 2.15
C GLY A 198 -0.10 7.89 1.36
N TYR A 199 -1.07 8.60 1.95
CA TYR A 199 -1.75 9.71 1.25
C TYR A 199 -1.00 11.03 1.44
N CYS A 200 0.24 11.08 0.94
CA CYS A 200 0.90 12.34 0.57
C CYS A 200 0.73 12.51 -0.94
N TYR A 201 -0.32 13.25 -1.36
CA TYR A 201 -0.36 13.88 -2.68
C TYR A 201 0.50 15.14 -2.69
#